data_AF-A0A4S8KG38-F1
#
_entry.id   AF-A0A4S8KG38-F1
#
_cell.length_a   1.000
_cell.length_b   1.000
_cell.length_c   1.000
_cell.angle_alpha   90.00
_cell.angle_beta   90.00
_cell.angle_gamma   90.00
#
_symmetry.space_group_name_H-M   'P 1'
#
loop_
_entity.id
_entity.type
_entity.pdbx_description
1 polymer ?
#
loop_
_entity_poly.entity_id
_entity_poly.type
_entity_poly.pdbx_seq_one_letter_code
_entity_poly.pdbx_strand_id
1 'polypeptide(L)'
;MLTPDVTSDASSLVATALAQGFALFAAVYIAADISGGHVNPAVTFGLAVAGHIGVPTAIIYWISQLGGSTLACLLLRVASAGQVA
;
A
#
# COMPACT_ATOMS: atom_id res chain seq x y z
N MET A 1 21.41 25.77 4.61
CA MET A 1 21.05 24.34 4.60
C MET A 1 20.35 24.10 3.26
N LEU A 2 21.11 23.70 2.23
CA LEU A 2 20.54 23.35 0.93
C LEU A 2 19.61 22.15 1.15
N THR A 3 18.32 22.29 0.84
CA THR A 3 17.53 21.12 0.48
C THR A 3 18.29 20.40 -0.64
N PRO A 4 18.67 19.12 -0.47
CA PRO A 4 19.30 18.38 -1.56
C PRO A 4 18.39 18.51 -2.78
N ASP A 5 18.99 18.77 -3.94
CA ASP A 5 18.30 18.78 -5.21
C ASP A 5 17.64 17.40 -5.36
N VAL A 6 16.33 17.32 -5.15
CA VAL A 6 15.56 16.12 -5.43
C VAL A 6 15.35 16.11 -6.94
N THR A 7 16.44 16.01 -7.71
CA THR A 7 16.33 15.46 -9.04
C THR A 7 15.84 14.05 -8.83
N SER A 8 14.55 13.83 -9.07
CA SER A 8 14.02 12.50 -9.23
C SER A 8 14.71 11.90 -10.45
N ASP A 9 15.88 11.30 -10.22
CA ASP A 9 16.62 10.59 -11.24
C ASP A 9 15.66 9.57 -11.85
N ALA A 10 15.58 9.52 -13.18
CA ALA A 10 14.66 8.61 -13.85
C ALA A 10 14.83 7.15 -13.35
N SER A 11 16.08 6.78 -13.01
CA SER A 11 16.40 5.48 -12.41
C SER A 11 15.76 5.27 -11.03
N SER A 12 15.75 6.27 -10.15
CA SER A 12 15.17 6.13 -8.80
C SER A 12 13.65 6.06 -8.86
N LEU A 13 13.02 6.85 -9.74
CA LEU A 13 11.58 6.77 -10.01
C LEU A 13 11.16 5.40 -10.53
N VAL A 14 11.90 4.84 -11.49
CA VAL A 14 11.62 3.51 -12.03
C VAL A 14 11.78 2.44 -10.96
N ALA A 15 12.82 2.51 -10.14
CA ALA A 15 13.02 1.58 -9.03
C ALA A 15 11.87 1.64 -8.02
N THR A 16 11.42 2.83 -7.62
CA THR A 16 10.26 3.00 -6.72
C THR A 16 8.97 2.48 -7.35
N ALA A 17 8.72 2.77 -8.63
CA ALA A 17 7.54 2.32 -9.34
C ALA A 17 7.48 0.78 -9.43
N LEU A 18 8.60 0.13 -9.76
CA LEU A 18 8.68 -1.33 -9.79
C LEU A 18 8.51 -1.93 -8.39
N ALA A 19 9.17 -1.37 -7.37
CA ALA A 19 9.05 -1.85 -6.00
C ALA A 19 7.59 -1.81 -5.51
N GLN A 20 6.90 -0.68 -5.71
CA GLN A 20 5.49 -0.54 -5.35
C GLN A 20 4.58 -1.46 -6.19
N GLY A 21 4.82 -1.55 -7.50
CA GLY A 21 4.04 -2.38 -8.41
C GLY A 21 4.11 -3.87 -8.06
N PHE A 22 5.31 -4.41 -7.86
CA PHE A 22 5.49 -5.81 -7.48
C PHE A 22 5.00 -6.12 -6.07
N ALA A 23 5.21 -5.21 -5.11
CA ALA A 23 4.68 -5.38 -3.76
C ALA A 23 3.15 -5.45 -3.77
N LEU A 24 2.49 -4.55 -4.50
CA LEU A 24 1.04 -4.54 -4.65
C LEU A 24 0.56 -5.80 -5.40
N PHE A 25 1.24 -6.19 -6.48
CA PHE A 25 0.92 -7.41 -7.22
C PHE A 25 0.95 -8.65 -6.32
N ALA A 26 2.02 -8.83 -5.55
CA ALA A 26 2.14 -9.96 -4.63
C ALA A 26 1.04 -9.94 -3.56
N ALA A 27 0.76 -8.76 -2.98
CA ALA A 27 -0.28 -8.60 -1.96
C ALA A 27 -1.69 -8.92 -2.50
N VAL A 28 -2.01 -8.48 -3.71
CA VAL A 28 -3.29 -8.79 -4.36
C VAL A 28 -3.35 -10.27 -4.72
N TYR A 29 -2.29 -10.84 -5.29
CA TYR A 29 -2.25 -12.24 -5.73
C TYR A 29 -2.58 -13.21 -4.59
N ILE A 30 -1.98 -13.01 -3.40
CA ILE A 30 -2.26 -13.86 -2.24
C ILE A 30 -3.65 -13.61 -1.62
N ALA A 31 -4.23 -12.43 -1.80
CA ALA A 31 -5.47 -12.02 -1.18
C ALA A 31 -6.71 -12.16 -2.10
N ALA A 32 -6.51 -12.43 -3.39
CA ALA A 32 -7.53 -12.43 -4.43
C ALA A 32 -8.66 -13.43 -4.13
N ASP A 33 -8.33 -14.70 -3.89
CA ASP A 33 -9.33 -15.76 -3.67
C ASP A 33 -10.02 -15.67 -2.29
N ILE A 34 -9.44 -14.93 -1.34
CA ILE A 34 -9.96 -14.83 0.03
C ILE A 34 -10.86 -13.59 0.19
N SER A 35 -10.41 -12.44 -0.33
CA SER A 35 -11.01 -11.12 -0.07
C SER A 35 -11.19 -10.28 -1.33
N GLY A 36 -10.92 -10.81 -2.52
CA GLY A 36 -10.90 -10.02 -3.76
C GLY A 36 -9.73 -9.03 -3.85
N GLY A 37 -8.81 -9.03 -2.87
CA GLY A 37 -7.55 -8.30 -2.94
C GLY A 37 -7.70 -6.78 -3.08
N HIS A 38 -8.65 -6.14 -2.39
CA HIS A 38 -8.84 -4.68 -2.54
C HIS A 38 -7.61 -3.88 -2.11
N VAL A 39 -7.01 -4.26 -0.96
CA VAL A 39 -5.76 -3.75 -0.35
C VAL A 39 -5.57 -2.22 -0.31
N ASN A 40 -6.60 -1.46 -0.65
CA ASN A 40 -6.59 -0.02 -0.86
C ASN A 40 -7.99 0.54 -0.57
N PRO A 41 -8.08 1.57 0.29
CA PRO A 41 -9.35 2.21 0.60
C PRO A 41 -10.07 2.82 -0.61
N ALA A 42 -9.34 3.38 -1.57
CA ALA A 42 -9.90 3.95 -2.80
C ALA A 42 -10.48 2.87 -3.73
N VAL A 43 -9.84 1.70 -3.82
CA VAL A 43 -10.35 0.56 -4.59
C VAL A 43 -11.62 0.01 -3.95
N THR A 44 -11.60 -0.14 -2.63
CA THR A 44 -12.77 -0.56 -1.84
C THR A 44 -13.93 0.42 -2.02
N PHE A 45 -13.65 1.72 -2.01
CA PHE A 45 -14.65 2.76 -2.26
C PHE A 45 -15.27 2.63 -3.65
N GLY A 46 -14.43 2.45 -4.69
CA GLY A 46 -14.90 2.26 -6.06
C GLY A 46 -15.86 1.05 -6.18
N LEU A 47 -15.52 -0.06 -5.53
CA LEU A 47 -16.37 -1.25 -5.50
C LEU A 47 -17.67 -1.05 -4.71
N ALA A 48 -17.64 -0.26 -3.64
CA ALA A 48 -18.83 0.09 -2.88
C ALA A 48 -19.79 0.97 -3.70
N VAL A 49 -19.26 1.99 -4.39
CA VAL A 49 -20.05 2.86 -5.27
C VAL A 49 -20.59 2.12 -6.49
N ALA A 50 -19.82 1.18 -7.04
CA ALA A 50 -20.24 0.31 -8.12
C ALA A 50 -21.24 -0.78 -7.67
N GLY A 51 -21.57 -0.88 -6.37
CA GLY A 51 -22.57 -1.81 -5.84
C GLY A 51 -22.08 -3.26 -5.71
N HIS A 52 -20.77 -3.51 -5.83
CA HIS A 52 -20.19 -4.84 -5.69
C HIS A 52 -20.02 -5.27 -4.22
N ILE A 53 -19.94 -4.32 -3.29
CA ILE A 53 -19.85 -4.57 -1.85
C ILE A 53 -20.80 -3.65 -1.06
N GLY A 54 -21.29 -4.13 0.08
CA GLY A 54 -22.09 -3.32 1.00
C GLY A 54 -21.25 -2.34 1.83
N VAL A 55 -21.88 -1.25 2.29
CA VAL A 55 -21.23 -0.22 3.13
C VAL A 55 -20.62 -0.79 4.42
N PRO A 56 -21.28 -1.69 5.18
CA PRO A 56 -20.66 -2.28 6.37
C PRO A 56 -19.38 -3.07 6.05
N THR A 57 -19.39 -3.81 4.95
CA THR A 57 -18.23 -4.56 4.45
C THR A 57 -17.10 -3.60 4.06
N ALA A 58 -17.41 -2.50 3.37
CA ALA A 58 -16.42 -1.48 3.01
C ALA A 58 -15.71 -0.88 4.23
N ILE A 59 -16.45 -0.61 5.32
CA ILE A 59 -15.87 -0.09 6.57
C ILE A 59 -14.90 -1.11 7.19
N ILE A 60 -15.25 -2.40 7.21
CA ILE A 60 -14.36 -3.45 7.72
C ILE A 60 -13.08 -3.54 6.87
N TYR A 61 -13.20 -3.43 5.54
CA TYR A 61 -12.04 -3.34 4.64
C TYR A 61 -11.15 -2.14 4.95
N TRP A 62 -11.71 -0.96 5.20
CA TRP A 62 -10.91 0.22 5.53
C TRP A 62 -10.18 0.08 6.86
N ILE A 63 -10.83 -0.46 7.89
CA ILE A 63 -10.18 -0.69 9.19
C ILE A 63 -8.99 -1.65 9.03
N SER A 64 -9.17 -2.76 8.29
CA SER A 64 -8.09 -3.73 8.07
C SER A 64 -6.96 -3.17 7.21
N GLN A 65 -7.29 -2.40 6.16
CA GLN A 65 -6.30 -1.76 5.28
C GLN A 65 -5.47 -0.70 6.01
N LEU A 66 -6.11 0.17 6.79
CA LEU A 66 -5.42 1.21 7.56
C LEU A 66 -4.62 0.61 8.73
N GLY A 67 -5.16 -0.40 9.39
CA GLY A 67 -4.45 -1.16 10.43
C GLY A 67 -3.20 -1.86 9.87
N GLY A 68 -3.34 -2.54 8.73
CA GLY A 68 -2.23 -3.18 8.02
C GLY A 68 -1.16 -2.18 7.58
N SER A 69 -1.55 -1.03 7.01
CA SER A 69 -0.62 0.03 6.63
C SER A 69 0.14 0.58 7.82
N THR A 70 -0.52 0.77 8.97
CA THR A 70 0.13 1.27 10.18
C THR A 70 1.17 0.29 10.70
N LEU A 71 0.83 -1.01 10.74
CA LEU A 71 1.75 -2.07 11.14
C LEU A 71 2.94 -2.19 10.17
N ALA A 72 2.70 -2.13 8.86
CA ALA A 72 3.76 -2.15 7.86
C ALA A 72 4.74 -0.98 8.03
N CYS A 73 4.26 0.24 8.27
CA CYS A 73 5.11 1.39 8.55
C CYS A 73 5.93 1.21 9.84
N LEU A 74 5.34 0.67 10.90
CA LEU A 74 6.05 0.38 12.15
C LEU A 74 7.16 -0.66 11.93
N LEU A 75 6.85 -1.76 11.23
CA LEU A 75 7.82 -2.79 10.89
C LEU A 75 8.95 -2.25 10.02
N LEU A 76 8.63 -1.43 9.01
CA LEU A 76 9.63 -0.79 8.17
C LEU A 76 10.58 0.07 8.99
N ARG A 77 10.07 0.89 9.93
CA ARG A 77 10.90 1.72 10.80
C ARG A 77 11.87 0.89 11.64
N VAL A 78 11.41 -0.24 12.18
CA VAL A 78 12.26 -1.14 12.98
C VAL A 78 13.29 -1.84 12.09
N ALA A 79 12.89 -2.31 10.92
CA ALA A 79 13.77 -3.00 9.98
C ALA A 79 14.86 -2.07 9.41
N SER A 80 14.52 -0.81 9.12
CA SER A 80 15.45 0.18 8.59
C SER A 80 16.28 0.88 9.67
N ALA A 81 15.96 0.70 10.96
CA ALA A 81 16.69 1.34 12.06
C ALA A 81 18.18 0.98 12.09
N GLY A 82 18.56 -0.17 11.54
CA GLY A 82 19.97 -0.59 11.40
C GLY A 82 20.70 -0.06 10.16
N GLN A 83 20.01 0.60 9.22
CA GLN A 83 20.61 1.09 7.97
C GLN A 83 21.06 2.56 8.03
N VAL A 84 20.82 3.24 9.17
CA VAL A 84 21.13 4.67 9.39
C VAL A 84 22.22 4.87 10.46
N ALA A 85 22.99 3.82 10.77
CA ALA A 85 24.16 3.89 11.66
C ALA A 85 25.46 3.77 10.86
#